data_AF-A0A497EYE2-F1
#
_entry.id   AF-A0A497EYE2-F1
#
_cell.length_a   1.000
_cell.length_b   1.000
_cell.length_c   1.000
_cell.angle_alpha   90.00
_cell.angle_beta   90.00
_cell.angle_gamma   90.00
#
_symmetry.space_group_name_H-M   'P 1'
#
loop_
_entity.id
_entity.type
_entity.pdbx_description
1 polymer ?
#
loop_
_entity_poly.entity_id
_entity_poly.type
_entity_poly.pdbx_seq_one_letter_code
_entity_poly.pdbx_strand_id
1 'polypeptide(L)'
;LTIIRVGEDAVFKILHVKPKVEPGERVSLGDYIGDLWVSGYFYPWSDLHMHVEVRPPNDAKRALGAFRLDVSPAIKLISNPDRISNLYLVCEDCESYVWLKSSCRRDFISSGLALAAGSGEVGFVDGGVPHYGYGAILNLSLPSGCKLFDASGNVIGEVYSSSANFSLFNAACRAYVGGVEVKGFGSYINQPLLKVIKTPSWSYKVGDVVELNFKFDSSLLNRKKGRRFKRV
;
A
#
# COMPACT_ATOMS: atom_id res chain seq x y z
N LEU A 1 -6.97 -14.66 16.44
CA LEU A 1 -8.04 -13.65 16.27
C LEU A 1 -8.40 -13.19 17.67
N THR A 2 -8.33 -11.89 17.92
CA THR A 2 -8.71 -11.27 19.19
C THR A 2 -9.83 -10.29 18.93
N ILE A 3 -10.86 -10.29 19.78
CA ILE A 3 -11.98 -9.34 19.70
C ILE A 3 -12.04 -8.57 21.01
N ILE A 4 -11.88 -7.26 20.92
CA ILE A 4 -11.95 -6.36 22.07
C ILE A 4 -13.21 -5.51 21.91
N ARG A 5 -14.10 -5.51 22.91
CA ARG A 5 -15.28 -4.65 22.91
C ARG A 5 -14.87 -3.22 23.27
N VAL A 6 -15.37 -2.24 22.51
CA VAL A 6 -15.07 -0.82 22.71
C VAL A 6 -16.40 -0.07 22.74
N GLY A 7 -16.80 0.36 23.94
CA GLY A 7 -18.14 0.89 24.16
C GLY A 7 -19.24 -0.15 23.89
N GLU A 8 -20.44 0.32 23.58
CA GLU A 8 -21.62 -0.54 23.37
C GLU A 8 -21.73 -0.99 21.90
N ASP A 9 -21.37 -0.11 20.96
CA ASP A 9 -21.68 -0.26 19.53
C ASP A 9 -20.51 -0.71 18.65
N ALA A 10 -19.32 -0.93 19.23
CA ALA A 10 -18.14 -1.28 18.46
C ALA A 10 -17.29 -2.39 19.10
N VAL A 11 -16.58 -3.10 18.23
CA VAL A 11 -15.51 -4.02 18.59
C VAL A 11 -14.30 -3.77 17.70
N PHE A 12 -13.11 -4.01 18.24
CA PHE A 12 -11.90 -4.20 17.47
C PHE A 12 -11.70 -5.67 17.17
N LYS A 13 -11.62 -6.02 15.89
CA LYS A 13 -11.19 -7.33 15.41
C LYS A 13 -9.72 -7.23 15.05
N ILE A 14 -8.88 -7.97 15.79
CA ILE A 14 -7.43 -7.91 15.68
C ILE A 14 -6.89 -9.24 15.15
N LEU A 15 -6.09 -9.16 14.08
CA LEU A 15 -5.39 -10.28 13.45
C LEU A 15 -3.87 -10.06 13.52
N HIS A 16 -3.12 -11.15 13.27
CA HIS A 16 -1.65 -11.16 13.24
C HIS A 16 -0.98 -10.80 14.59
N VAL A 17 -1.72 -11.00 15.67
CA VAL A 17 -1.23 -10.87 17.04
C VAL A 17 -1.52 -12.16 17.78
N LYS A 18 -0.51 -12.70 18.46
CA LYS A 18 -0.67 -13.78 19.44
C LYS A 18 -1.08 -13.13 20.76
N PRO A 19 -2.34 -13.29 21.20
CA PRO A 19 -2.84 -12.58 22.37
C PRO A 19 -2.09 -12.99 23.64
N LYS A 20 -1.93 -12.01 24.54
CA LYS A 20 -1.44 -12.19 25.92
C LYS A 20 -2.50 -11.81 26.96
N VAL A 21 -3.73 -11.63 26.51
CA VAL A 21 -4.91 -11.30 27.29
C VAL A 21 -5.93 -12.44 27.19
N GLU A 22 -6.74 -12.59 28.22
CA GLU A 22 -7.73 -13.68 28.35
C GLU A 22 -9.17 -13.20 28.04
N PRO A 23 -10.08 -14.08 27.61
CA PRO A 23 -11.49 -13.74 27.46
C PRO A 23 -12.11 -13.21 28.78
N GLY A 24 -12.73 -12.03 28.71
CA GLY A 24 -13.34 -11.38 29.87
C GLY A 24 -12.41 -10.39 30.60
N GLU A 25 -11.12 -10.38 30.26
CA GLU A 25 -10.17 -9.38 30.74
C GLU A 25 -10.54 -7.98 30.25
N ARG A 26 -10.34 -6.98 31.11
CA ARG A 26 -10.52 -5.56 30.78
C ARG A 26 -9.17 -4.97 30.42
N VAL A 27 -9.10 -4.31 29.27
CA VAL A 27 -7.92 -3.62 28.78
C VAL A 27 -8.18 -2.11 28.67
N SER A 28 -7.15 -1.31 28.89
CA SER A 28 -7.13 0.14 28.78
C SER A 28 -6.29 0.59 27.58
N LEU A 29 -6.41 1.86 27.21
CA LEU A 29 -5.59 2.45 26.16
C LEU A 29 -4.11 2.39 26.54
N GLY A 30 -3.28 1.83 25.67
CA GLY A 30 -1.85 1.66 25.89
C GLY A 30 -1.46 0.31 26.49
N ASP A 31 -2.44 -0.51 26.92
CA ASP A 31 -2.15 -1.84 27.45
C ASP A 31 -1.56 -2.75 26.38
N TYR A 32 -0.61 -3.57 26.83
CA TYR A 32 0.00 -4.59 25.99
C TYR A 32 -0.96 -5.76 25.77
N ILE A 33 -1.38 -6.00 24.52
CA ILE A 33 -2.37 -7.05 24.19
C ILE A 33 -1.75 -8.33 23.60
N GLY A 34 -0.46 -8.32 23.26
CA GLY A 34 0.27 -9.48 22.77
C GLY A 34 1.31 -9.19 21.69
N ASP A 35 1.95 -10.27 21.22
CA ASP A 35 3.10 -10.23 20.31
C ASP A 35 2.64 -10.29 18.84
N LEU A 36 3.30 -9.56 17.95
CA LEU A 36 3.10 -9.75 16.51
C LEU A 36 3.44 -11.19 16.09
N TRP A 37 2.64 -11.76 15.19
CA TRP A 37 2.77 -13.15 14.78
C TRP A 37 2.57 -13.33 13.28
N VAL A 38 3.45 -14.12 12.64
CA VAL A 38 3.31 -14.51 11.23
C VAL A 38 2.17 -15.52 11.09
N SER A 39 1.02 -15.09 10.60
CA SER A 39 -0.08 -16.01 10.27
C SER A 39 0.08 -16.58 8.85
N GLY A 40 -0.63 -17.65 8.53
CA GLY A 40 -0.62 -18.26 7.19
C GLY A 40 -1.17 -17.39 6.05
N TYR A 41 -1.57 -16.14 6.33
CA TYR A 41 -2.05 -15.17 5.34
C TYR A 41 -0.94 -14.23 4.84
N PHE A 42 0.26 -14.31 5.41
CA PHE A 42 1.38 -13.45 5.04
C PHE A 42 2.00 -13.92 3.72
N TYR A 43 2.33 -12.97 2.86
CA TYR A 43 3.28 -13.22 1.79
C TYR A 43 4.70 -13.16 2.35
N PRO A 44 5.70 -13.77 1.67
CA PRO A 44 7.10 -13.66 2.08
C PRO A 44 7.63 -12.22 2.22
N TRP A 45 6.98 -11.24 1.59
CA TRP A 45 7.29 -9.81 1.67
C TRP A 45 6.29 -9.02 2.51
N SER A 46 5.45 -9.68 3.31
CA SER A 46 4.58 -9.01 4.28
C SER A 46 5.38 -8.73 5.54
N ASP A 47 5.49 -7.46 5.92
CA ASP A 47 6.09 -7.11 7.22
C ASP A 47 5.15 -7.51 8.35
N LEU A 48 5.72 -7.81 9.52
CA LEU A 48 4.94 -8.01 10.74
C LEU A 48 4.12 -6.76 11.04
N HIS A 49 2.80 -6.92 11.09
CA HIS A 49 1.87 -5.83 11.36
C HIS A 49 0.66 -6.37 12.11
N MET A 50 -0.02 -5.47 12.80
CA MET A 50 -1.32 -5.73 13.41
C MET A 50 -2.41 -5.28 12.43
N HIS A 51 -3.29 -6.19 12.03
CA HIS A 51 -4.48 -5.81 11.25
C HIS A 51 -5.65 -5.59 12.19
N VAL A 52 -6.20 -4.38 12.17
CA VAL A 52 -7.31 -3.96 13.03
C VAL A 52 -8.49 -3.54 12.16
N GLU A 53 -9.66 -4.09 12.48
CA GLU A 53 -10.94 -3.62 11.93
C GLU A 53 -11.82 -3.13 13.08
N VAL A 54 -12.49 -1.99 12.89
CA VAL A 54 -13.58 -1.56 13.76
C VAL A 54 -14.89 -2.08 13.18
N ARG A 55 -15.67 -2.82 13.98
CA ARG A 55 -16.86 -3.54 13.51
C ARG A 55 -18.03 -3.40 14.49
N PRO A 56 -19.27 -3.58 14.03
CA PRO A 56 -20.38 -3.73 14.95
C PRO A 56 -20.29 -5.08 15.70
N PRO A 57 -20.71 -5.14 16.98
CA PRO A 57 -20.56 -6.33 17.82
C PRO A 57 -21.21 -7.60 17.26
N ASN A 58 -22.33 -7.46 16.55
CA ASN A 58 -23.06 -8.57 15.93
C ASN A 58 -22.39 -9.15 14.67
N ASP A 59 -21.33 -8.51 14.16
CA ASP A 59 -20.63 -8.88 12.93
C ASP A 59 -19.12 -9.04 13.11
N ALA A 60 -18.67 -9.24 14.36
CA ALA A 60 -17.25 -9.19 14.74
C ALA A 60 -16.35 -10.19 14.00
N LYS A 61 -16.89 -11.34 13.57
CA LYS A 61 -16.12 -12.45 12.99
C LYS A 61 -16.12 -12.49 11.46
N ARG A 62 -16.96 -11.70 10.79
CA ARG A 62 -17.07 -11.75 9.31
C ARG A 62 -15.86 -11.10 8.64
N ALA A 63 -15.63 -11.50 7.40
CA ALA A 63 -14.51 -11.01 6.58
C ALA A 63 -14.75 -9.60 6.00
N LEU A 64 -16.01 -9.21 5.80
CA LEU A 64 -16.44 -7.92 5.24
C LEU A 64 -17.50 -7.29 6.13
N GLY A 65 -17.71 -5.98 6.06
CA GLY A 65 -18.73 -5.27 6.86
C GLY A 65 -18.18 -4.42 8.01
N ALA A 66 -16.85 -4.21 8.06
CA ALA A 66 -16.25 -3.26 8.99
C ALA A 66 -16.71 -1.82 8.68
N PHE A 67 -16.66 -0.95 9.68
CA PHE A 67 -16.91 0.47 9.48
C PHE A 67 -15.87 1.06 8.52
N ARG A 68 -16.30 2.04 7.71
CA ARG A 68 -15.38 2.78 6.84
C ARG A 68 -14.62 3.79 7.68
N LEU A 69 -13.29 3.78 7.54
CA LEU A 69 -12.42 4.77 8.16
C LEU A 69 -12.36 6.01 7.27
N ASP A 70 -12.64 7.19 7.83
CA ASP A 70 -12.33 8.45 7.16
C ASP A 70 -10.83 8.75 7.29
N VAL A 71 -10.10 8.54 6.19
CA VAL A 71 -8.65 8.80 6.09
C VAL A 71 -8.34 10.24 5.65
N SER A 72 -9.35 11.07 5.43
CA SER A 72 -9.17 12.44 4.94
C SER A 72 -8.25 13.30 5.81
N PRO A 73 -8.33 13.25 7.15
CA PRO A 73 -7.41 14.01 7.99
C PRO A 73 -5.94 13.63 7.78
N ALA A 74 -5.65 12.33 7.64
CA ALA A 74 -4.28 11.86 7.42
C ALA A 74 -3.74 12.27 6.05
N ILE A 75 -4.57 12.16 5.01
CA ILE A 75 -4.17 12.51 3.64
C ILE A 75 -3.92 14.02 3.50
N LYS A 76 -4.72 14.87 4.16
CA LYS A 76 -4.50 16.33 4.13
C LYS A 76 -3.16 16.78 4.75
N LEU A 77 -2.55 15.93 5.59
CA LEU A 77 -1.23 16.20 6.18
C LEU A 77 -0.07 15.79 5.24
N ILE A 78 -0.33 14.98 4.22
CA ILE A 78 0.67 14.57 3.24
C ILE A 78 1.01 15.77 2.36
N SER A 79 2.31 16.02 2.17
CA SER A 79 2.74 17.07 1.25
C SER A 79 2.49 16.66 -0.20
N ASN A 80 2.48 17.62 -1.12
CA ASN A 80 2.48 17.30 -2.55
C ASN A 80 3.92 17.11 -3.02
N PRO A 81 4.20 16.12 -3.88
CA PRO A 81 5.50 16.00 -4.50
C PRO A 81 5.74 17.14 -5.51
N ASP A 82 6.87 17.84 -5.40
CA ASP A 82 7.25 18.89 -6.37
C ASP A 82 7.51 18.33 -7.77
N ARG A 83 8.04 17.10 -7.83
CA ARG A 83 8.39 16.39 -9.06
C ARG A 83 8.39 14.89 -8.84
N ILE A 84 8.29 14.16 -9.94
CA ILE A 84 8.52 12.71 -9.98
C ILE A 84 9.97 12.41 -10.38
N SER A 85 10.50 11.30 -9.87
CA SER A 85 11.78 10.76 -10.32
C SER A 85 11.70 9.24 -10.45
N ASN A 86 12.39 8.76 -11.47
CA ASN A 86 12.70 7.35 -11.70
C ASN A 86 13.98 6.91 -10.97
N LEU A 87 14.77 7.80 -10.37
CA LEU A 87 16.04 7.42 -9.71
C LEU A 87 15.87 7.19 -8.22
N TYR A 88 16.31 6.02 -7.76
CA TYR A 88 16.21 5.60 -6.37
C TYR A 88 17.52 5.04 -5.84
N LEU A 89 17.84 5.34 -4.59
CA LEU A 89 18.93 4.72 -3.83
C LEU A 89 18.43 3.46 -3.12
N VAL A 90 19.13 2.34 -3.29
CA VAL A 90 18.91 1.13 -2.48
C VAL A 90 19.42 1.38 -1.07
N CYS A 91 18.50 1.47 -0.10
CA CYS A 91 18.82 1.83 1.29
C CYS A 91 18.96 0.62 2.20
N GLU A 92 18.16 -0.42 1.97
CA GLU A 92 18.13 -1.62 2.79
C GLU A 92 17.78 -2.82 1.91
N ASP A 93 18.41 -3.96 2.18
CA ASP A 93 18.16 -5.23 1.51
C ASP A 93 17.65 -6.27 2.51
N CYS A 94 16.37 -6.58 2.43
CA CYS A 94 15.71 -7.60 3.23
C CYS A 94 15.61 -8.91 2.44
N GLU A 95 15.24 -10.02 3.05
CA GLU A 95 15.23 -11.34 2.37
C GLU A 95 14.42 -11.34 1.05
N SER A 96 13.20 -10.82 1.06
CA SER A 96 12.25 -10.90 -0.07
C SER A 96 11.97 -9.56 -0.75
N TYR A 97 12.50 -8.45 -0.23
CA TYR A 97 12.27 -7.10 -0.74
C TYR A 97 13.43 -6.17 -0.41
N VAL A 98 13.48 -5.01 -1.04
CA VAL A 98 14.40 -3.91 -0.69
C VAL A 98 13.62 -2.63 -0.38
N TRP A 99 14.24 -1.73 0.39
CA TRP A 99 13.75 -0.36 0.56
C TRP A 99 14.52 0.60 -0.34
N LEU A 100 13.78 1.34 -1.16
CA LEU A 100 14.31 2.33 -2.08
C LEU A 100 13.95 3.74 -1.63
N LYS A 101 14.92 4.66 -1.67
CA LYS A 101 14.69 6.09 -1.41
C LYS A 101 14.76 6.86 -2.71
N SER A 102 13.71 7.61 -3.05
CA SER A 102 13.72 8.48 -4.23
C SER A 102 14.79 9.55 -4.07
N SER A 103 15.43 9.90 -5.18
CA SER A 103 16.42 10.98 -5.24
C SER A 103 15.80 12.37 -5.15
N CYS A 104 14.47 12.48 -5.27
CA CYS A 104 13.76 13.73 -5.03
C CYS A 104 13.72 14.06 -3.53
N ARG A 105 13.92 15.34 -3.21
CA ARG A 105 13.65 15.87 -1.88
C ARG A 105 12.17 15.66 -1.58
N ARG A 106 11.87 15.20 -0.37
CA ARG A 106 10.52 15.02 0.14
C ARG A 106 10.41 15.73 1.48
N ASP A 107 9.27 16.33 1.75
CA ASP A 107 8.97 16.93 3.05
C ASP A 107 8.70 15.85 4.12
N PHE A 108 8.42 16.31 5.34
CA PHE A 108 8.29 15.48 6.53
C PHE A 108 7.25 14.36 6.43
N ILE A 109 6.16 14.53 5.67
CA ILE A 109 5.12 13.51 5.52
C ILE A 109 4.89 13.24 4.02
N SER A 110 5.35 12.09 3.56
CA SER A 110 5.35 11.70 2.15
C SER A 110 5.21 10.18 1.98
N SER A 111 5.07 9.73 0.73
CA SER A 111 5.07 8.31 0.37
C SER A 111 6.22 7.94 -0.57
N GLY A 112 6.55 6.66 -0.63
CA GLY A 112 7.66 6.08 -1.41
C GLY A 112 7.60 6.31 -2.92
N LEU A 113 6.40 6.41 -3.51
CA LEU A 113 6.19 6.66 -4.94
C LEU A 113 5.32 7.90 -5.18
N ALA A 114 5.66 8.67 -6.22
CA ALA A 114 4.82 9.72 -6.79
C ALA A 114 4.56 9.45 -8.27
N LEU A 115 3.37 9.79 -8.76
CA LEU A 115 2.95 9.65 -10.16
C LEU A 115 2.34 10.95 -10.67
N ALA A 116 2.44 11.18 -11.98
CA ALA A 116 1.75 12.28 -12.64
C ALA A 116 0.39 11.83 -13.19
N ALA A 117 -0.60 12.71 -13.09
CA ALA A 117 -1.86 12.60 -13.81
C ALA A 117 -1.70 13.14 -15.24
N GLY A 118 -2.61 12.77 -16.14
CA GLY A 118 -2.62 13.31 -17.51
C GLY A 118 -2.79 14.84 -17.59
N SER A 119 -3.25 15.49 -16.51
CA SER A 119 -3.30 16.96 -16.37
C SER A 119 -1.94 17.60 -16.05
N GLY A 120 -0.93 16.80 -15.69
CA GLY A 120 0.38 17.27 -15.21
C GLY A 120 0.48 17.40 -13.69
N GLU A 121 -0.64 17.30 -12.96
CA GLU A 121 -0.64 17.27 -11.50
C GLU A 121 0.08 16.02 -10.98
N VAL A 122 0.81 16.15 -9.87
CA VAL A 122 1.58 15.04 -9.28
C VAL A 122 1.06 14.75 -7.89
N GLY A 123 0.90 13.46 -7.58
CA GLY A 123 0.48 13.00 -6.27
C GLY A 123 1.29 11.81 -5.79
N PHE A 124 1.44 11.70 -4.47
CA PHE A 124 1.97 10.49 -3.85
C PHE A 124 1.01 9.32 -3.99
N VAL A 125 1.55 8.10 -3.97
CA VAL A 125 0.77 6.86 -4.09
C VAL A 125 0.74 6.13 -2.75
N ASP A 126 -0.42 5.61 -2.41
CA ASP A 126 -0.58 4.54 -1.42
C ASP A 126 -1.11 3.28 -2.11
N GLY A 127 -0.50 2.14 -1.84
CA GLY A 127 -0.87 0.84 -2.37
C GLY A 127 0.30 0.04 -2.91
N GLY A 128 -0.02 -1.22 -3.25
CA GLY A 128 0.94 -2.15 -3.83
C GLY A 128 0.69 -2.35 -5.32
N VAL A 129 1.56 -1.79 -6.15
CA VAL A 129 1.38 -1.74 -7.61
C VAL A 129 2.55 -2.45 -8.31
N PRO A 130 2.32 -3.18 -9.41
CA PRO A 130 1.05 -3.77 -9.81
C PRO A 130 0.62 -4.94 -8.90
N HIS A 131 1.35 -5.27 -7.84
CA HIS A 131 1.18 -6.51 -7.08
C HIS A 131 -0.26 -6.77 -6.57
N TYR A 132 -0.92 -5.75 -6.00
CA TYR A 132 -2.33 -5.82 -5.60
C TYR A 132 -3.29 -5.38 -6.72
N GLY A 133 -2.77 -4.78 -7.79
CA GLY A 133 -3.52 -4.38 -8.98
C GLY A 133 -4.31 -3.09 -8.83
N TYR A 134 -4.14 -2.36 -7.75
CA TYR A 134 -4.73 -1.03 -7.54
C TYR A 134 -3.91 -0.21 -6.56
N GLY A 135 -4.14 1.09 -6.56
CA GLY A 135 -3.59 2.03 -5.59
C GLY A 135 -4.47 3.27 -5.50
N ALA A 136 -4.09 4.18 -4.62
CA ALA A 136 -4.66 5.50 -4.48
C ALA A 136 -3.58 6.55 -4.79
N ILE A 137 -3.91 7.55 -5.60
CA ILE A 137 -3.14 8.78 -5.69
C ILE A 137 -3.73 9.78 -4.69
N LEU A 138 -2.88 10.29 -3.80
CA LEU A 138 -3.26 11.10 -2.65
C LEU A 138 -3.30 12.59 -3.01
N ASN A 139 -4.15 13.35 -2.32
CA ASN A 139 -4.40 14.78 -2.51
C ASN A 139 -4.84 15.23 -3.91
N LEU A 140 -5.19 14.28 -4.79
CA LEU A 140 -5.73 14.57 -6.12
C LEU A 140 -7.11 13.93 -6.28
N SER A 141 -8.05 14.74 -6.78
CA SER A 141 -9.40 14.29 -7.17
C SER A 141 -9.51 14.32 -8.70
N LEU A 142 -9.11 13.22 -9.32
CA LEU A 142 -9.04 13.07 -10.77
C LEU A 142 -10.34 12.44 -11.33
N PRO A 143 -10.73 12.75 -12.58
CA PRO A 143 -11.88 12.10 -13.20
C PRO A 143 -11.60 10.61 -13.48
N SER A 144 -12.67 9.79 -13.48
CA SER A 144 -12.58 8.41 -13.97
C SER A 144 -12.08 8.40 -15.42
N GLY A 145 -11.20 7.46 -15.75
CA GLY A 145 -10.53 7.41 -17.05
C GLY A 145 -9.21 8.16 -17.12
N CYS A 146 -8.87 8.98 -16.11
CA CYS A 146 -7.58 9.65 -16.05
C CYS A 146 -6.44 8.62 -15.94
N LYS A 147 -5.45 8.71 -16.83
CA LYS A 147 -4.26 7.88 -16.80
C LYS A 147 -3.21 8.46 -15.84
N LEU A 148 -2.48 7.57 -15.18
CA LEU A 148 -1.35 7.90 -14.32
C LEU A 148 -0.04 7.46 -14.97
N PHE A 149 0.99 8.26 -14.80
CA PHE A 149 2.27 8.14 -15.49
C PHE A 149 3.45 8.15 -14.52
N ASP A 150 4.49 7.37 -14.83
CA ASP A 150 5.80 7.50 -14.18
C ASP A 150 6.61 8.68 -14.72
N ALA A 151 7.82 8.87 -14.18
CA ALA A 151 8.74 9.94 -14.60
C ALA A 151 9.22 9.84 -16.05
N SER A 152 9.10 8.64 -16.65
CA SER A 152 9.48 8.37 -18.04
C SER A 152 8.28 8.48 -18.99
N GLY A 153 7.09 8.84 -18.48
CA GLY A 153 5.86 8.97 -19.27
C GLY A 153 5.16 7.64 -19.56
N ASN A 154 5.53 6.54 -18.90
CA ASN A 154 4.86 5.26 -19.07
C ASN A 154 3.57 5.20 -18.26
N VAL A 155 2.52 4.62 -18.85
CA VAL A 155 1.23 4.45 -18.18
C VAL A 155 1.32 3.36 -17.11
N ILE A 156 0.95 3.71 -15.88
CA ILE A 156 0.86 2.81 -14.72
C ILE A 156 -0.51 2.18 -14.60
N GLY A 157 -1.54 2.97 -14.90
CA GLY A 157 -2.90 2.61 -14.60
C GLY A 157 -3.88 3.73 -14.89
N GLU A 158 -5.14 3.48 -14.54
CA GLU A 158 -6.27 4.35 -14.84
C GLU A 158 -7.18 4.51 -13.62
N VAL A 159 -7.59 5.74 -13.34
CA VAL A 159 -8.51 6.11 -12.27
C VAL A 159 -9.89 5.53 -12.54
N TYR A 160 -10.49 4.87 -11.54
CA TYR A 160 -11.84 4.29 -11.63
C TYR A 160 -12.83 4.87 -10.61
N SER A 161 -12.34 5.55 -9.57
CA SER A 161 -13.17 6.14 -8.52
C SER A 161 -12.38 7.24 -7.82
N SER A 162 -13.07 8.29 -7.38
CA SER A 162 -12.44 9.43 -6.72
C SER A 162 -13.25 9.89 -5.53
N SER A 163 -12.54 10.47 -4.58
CA SER A 163 -13.04 11.20 -3.42
C SER A 163 -12.40 12.58 -3.40
N ALA A 164 -12.80 13.45 -2.46
CA ALA A 164 -12.34 14.84 -2.43
C ALA A 164 -10.81 15.00 -2.35
N ASN A 165 -10.11 14.02 -1.78
CA ASN A 165 -8.69 14.10 -1.44
C ASN A 165 -7.88 12.89 -1.91
N PHE A 166 -8.46 11.99 -2.71
CA PHE A 166 -7.71 10.90 -3.33
C PHE A 166 -8.49 10.32 -4.51
N SER A 167 -7.76 9.68 -5.43
CA SER A 167 -8.31 8.93 -6.55
C SER A 167 -7.79 7.50 -6.54
N LEU A 168 -8.70 6.55 -6.63
CA LEU A 168 -8.37 5.13 -6.75
C LEU A 168 -8.16 4.78 -8.22
N PHE A 169 -7.10 4.02 -8.50
CA PHE A 169 -6.75 3.59 -9.85
C PHE A 169 -6.49 2.09 -9.92
N ASN A 170 -6.78 1.50 -11.08
CA ASN A 170 -6.38 0.13 -11.41
C ASN A 170 -4.98 0.17 -12.00
N ALA A 171 -4.07 -0.62 -11.45
CA ALA A 171 -2.73 -0.77 -12.01
C ALA A 171 -2.73 -1.80 -13.14
N ALA A 172 -2.16 -1.42 -14.28
CA ALA A 172 -2.05 -2.26 -15.47
C ALA A 172 -0.65 -2.12 -16.09
N CYS A 173 0.37 -2.36 -15.27
CA CYS A 173 1.77 -2.26 -15.67
C CYS A 173 2.59 -3.41 -15.11
N ARG A 174 3.78 -3.59 -15.67
CA ARG A 174 4.89 -4.34 -15.08
C ARG A 174 5.94 -3.37 -14.56
N ALA A 175 6.63 -3.74 -13.51
CA ALA A 175 7.61 -2.90 -12.83
C ALA A 175 9.02 -3.42 -13.09
N TYR A 176 9.96 -2.50 -13.33
CA TYR A 176 11.36 -2.80 -13.58
C TYR A 176 12.25 -1.90 -12.75
N VAL A 177 13.33 -2.47 -12.21
CA VAL A 177 14.40 -1.73 -11.52
C VAL A 177 15.72 -2.02 -12.22
N GLY A 178 16.33 -0.98 -12.80
CA GLY A 178 17.50 -1.09 -13.66
C GLY A 178 17.34 -2.17 -14.74
N GLY A 179 16.16 -2.24 -15.37
CA GLY A 179 15.84 -3.23 -16.40
C GLY A 179 15.47 -4.64 -15.89
N VAL A 180 15.64 -4.93 -14.60
CA VAL A 180 15.23 -6.22 -14.01
C VAL A 180 13.76 -6.16 -13.63
N GLU A 181 12.95 -7.12 -14.11
CA GLU A 181 11.54 -7.21 -13.72
C GLU A 181 11.41 -7.58 -12.24
N VAL A 182 10.62 -6.80 -11.52
CA VAL A 182 10.29 -7.02 -10.11
C VAL A 182 8.82 -7.40 -9.97
N LYS A 183 8.46 -8.07 -8.87
CA LYS A 183 7.08 -8.54 -8.67
C LYS A 183 6.08 -7.39 -8.45
N GLY A 184 6.61 -6.26 -7.97
CA GLY A 184 5.89 -5.02 -7.75
C GLY A 184 6.50 -4.26 -6.58
N PHE A 185 5.83 -3.19 -6.19
CA PHE A 185 6.25 -2.31 -5.14
C PHE A 185 5.12 -2.03 -4.15
N GLY A 186 5.47 -1.57 -2.96
CA GLY A 186 4.57 -1.04 -1.94
C GLY A 186 4.96 0.38 -1.61
N SER A 187 4.05 1.32 -1.82
CA SER A 187 4.15 2.69 -1.34
C SER A 187 3.09 2.89 -0.28
N TYR A 188 3.43 3.53 0.83
CA TYR A 188 2.53 3.68 1.97
C TYR A 188 2.48 5.13 2.43
N ILE A 189 1.31 5.57 2.88
CA ILE A 189 1.14 6.89 3.48
C ILE A 189 2.11 7.05 4.67
N ASN A 190 2.78 8.19 4.76
CA ASN A 190 3.75 8.50 5.81
C ASN A 190 4.93 7.50 5.89
N GLN A 191 5.31 6.91 4.75
CA GLN A 191 6.51 6.10 4.59
C GLN A 191 7.27 6.60 3.36
N PRO A 192 8.35 7.38 3.53
CA PRO A 192 9.09 7.96 2.41
C PRO A 192 9.92 6.92 1.63
N LEU A 193 10.01 5.67 2.07
CA LEU A 193 10.69 4.61 1.32
C LEU A 193 9.70 3.82 0.46
N LEU A 194 10.16 3.40 -0.71
CA LEU A 194 9.42 2.53 -1.62
C LEU A 194 9.87 1.08 -1.39
N LYS A 195 8.94 0.21 -1.02
CA LYS A 195 9.20 -1.22 -0.92
C LYS A 195 9.24 -1.82 -2.32
N VAL A 196 10.28 -2.58 -2.67
CA VAL A 196 10.34 -3.31 -3.95
C VAL A 196 10.48 -4.80 -3.69
N ILE A 197 9.55 -5.59 -4.21
CA ILE A 197 9.52 -7.04 -4.02
C ILE A 197 10.45 -7.71 -5.02
N LYS A 198 11.51 -8.35 -4.50
CA LYS A 198 12.58 -8.94 -5.31
C LYS A 198 12.08 -10.12 -6.15
N THR A 199 12.80 -10.37 -7.23
CA THR A 199 12.78 -11.62 -8.01
C THR A 199 14.15 -12.27 -7.90
N PRO A 200 14.32 -13.56 -8.25
CA PRO A 200 15.63 -14.21 -8.23
C PRO A 200 16.70 -13.51 -9.08
N SER A 201 16.29 -12.69 -10.06
CA SER A 201 17.18 -11.91 -10.91
C SER A 201 17.68 -10.61 -10.28
N TRP A 202 17.29 -10.29 -9.04
CA TRP A 202 17.74 -9.10 -8.34
C TRP A 202 19.23 -9.19 -8.00
N SER A 203 20.02 -8.20 -8.42
CA SER A 203 21.48 -8.16 -8.23
C SER A 203 22.02 -6.87 -7.62
N TYR A 204 21.17 -5.88 -7.36
CA TYR A 204 21.55 -4.58 -6.80
C TYR A 204 21.80 -4.65 -5.30
N LYS A 205 22.75 -3.85 -4.81
CA LYS A 205 23.20 -3.79 -3.42
C LYS A 205 22.84 -2.47 -2.78
N VAL A 206 22.84 -2.45 -1.45
CA VAL A 206 22.73 -1.21 -0.67
C VAL A 206 23.81 -0.22 -1.11
N GLY A 207 23.40 1.01 -1.40
CA GLY A 207 24.25 2.06 -1.95
C GLY A 207 24.13 2.26 -3.46
N ASP A 208 23.59 1.29 -4.20
CA ASP A 208 23.37 1.43 -5.64
C ASP A 208 22.27 2.45 -5.93
N VAL A 209 22.45 3.22 -7.00
CA VAL A 209 21.39 4.06 -7.58
C VAL A 209 20.80 3.32 -8.76
N VAL A 210 19.49 3.09 -8.72
CA VAL A 210 18.74 2.30 -9.69
C VAL A 210 17.61 3.11 -10.28
N GLU A 211 17.24 2.75 -11.51
CA GLU A 211 16.15 3.38 -12.23
C GLU A 211 14.86 2.54 -12.15
N LEU A 212 13.79 3.12 -11.63
CA LEU A 212 12.44 2.55 -11.58
C LEU A 212 11.68 2.93 -12.84
N ASN A 213 11.24 1.93 -13.60
CA ASN A 213 10.46 2.11 -14.81
C ASN A 213 9.27 1.16 -14.85
N PHE A 214 8.25 1.55 -15.61
CA PHE A 214 7.07 0.75 -15.81
C PHE A 214 6.79 0.50 -17.29
N LYS A 215 6.17 -0.64 -17.58
CA LYS A 215 5.67 -0.94 -18.92
C LYS A 215 4.20 -1.28 -18.82
N PHE A 216 3.36 -0.55 -19.55
CA PHE A 216 1.94 -0.83 -19.60
C PHE A 216 1.68 -2.25 -20.14
N ASP A 217 0.78 -2.99 -19.50
CA ASP A 217 0.38 -4.33 -19.89
C ASP A 217 -1.15 -4.45 -19.77
N SER A 218 -1.82 -4.31 -20.92
CA SER A 218 -3.28 -4.36 -21.02
C SER A 218 -3.87 -5.72 -20.60
N SER A 219 -3.08 -6.80 -20.63
CA SER A 219 -3.55 -8.12 -20.19
C SER A 219 -3.86 -8.17 -18.69
N LEU A 220 -3.26 -7.27 -17.89
CA LEU A 220 -3.47 -7.19 -16.45
C LEU A 220 -4.82 -6.59 -16.06
N LEU A 221 -5.45 -5.80 -16.93
CA LEU A 221 -6.80 -5.26 -16.72
C LEU A 221 -7.85 -6.38 -16.61
N ASN A 222 -7.67 -7.48 -17.35
CA ASN A 222 -8.62 -8.58 -17.43
C ASN A 222 -8.50 -9.63 -16.32
N ARG A 223 -7.37 -9.65 -15.57
CA ARG A 223 -7.16 -10.64 -14.50
C ARG A 223 -8.13 -10.51 -13.32
N LYS A 224 -8.76 -9.33 -13.12
CA LYS A 224 -9.68 -9.07 -12.00
C LYS A 224 -11.05 -9.76 -12.11
N LYS A 225 -11.48 -10.27 -13.27
CA LYS A 225 -12.72 -11.06 -13.36
C LYS A 225 -12.60 -12.48 -12.78
N GLY A 226 -11.38 -12.97 -12.48
CA GLY A 226 -11.12 -14.37 -12.10
C GLY A 226 -10.93 -14.65 -10.61
N ARG A 227 -10.70 -13.64 -9.74
CA ARG A 227 -10.55 -13.87 -8.29
C ARG A 227 -11.91 -13.87 -7.59
N ARG A 228 -12.74 -14.88 -7.90
CA ARG A 228 -13.69 -15.39 -6.89
C ARG A 228 -12.83 -15.93 -5.76
N PHE A 229 -12.84 -15.29 -4.59
CA PHE A 229 -12.38 -15.94 -3.38
C PHE A 229 -13.06 -17.31 -3.31
N LYS A 230 -12.30 -18.39 -3.44
CA LYS A 230 -12.81 -19.72 -3.10
C LYS A 230 -13.25 -19.61 -1.65
N ARG A 231 -14.56 -19.70 -1.42
CA ARG A 231 -15.13 -19.90 -0.09
C ARG A 231 -14.46 -21.16 0.46
N VAL A 232 -13.64 -20.98 1.48
CA VAL A 232 -13.26 -22.05 2.41
C VAL A 232 -14.12 -21.86 3.64
#